data_AF-A0A7X3TF52-F1
#
_entry.id   AF-A0A7X3TF52-F1
#
_cell.length_a   1.000
_cell.length_b   1.000
_cell.length_c   1.000
_cell.angle_alpha   90.00
_cell.angle_beta   90.00
_cell.angle_gamma   90.00
#
_symmetry.space_group_name_H-M   'P 1'
#
loop_
_entity.id
_entity.type
_entity.pdbx_description
1 polymer ?
#
loop_
_entity_poly.entity_id
_entity_poly.type
_entity_poly.pdbx_seq_one_letter_code
_entity_poly.pdbx_strand_id
1 'polypeptide(L)'
;MALLVLAKALPWLHLLLGLALAAWSLLFLFRIVLTWYPQVDLQRGGWRFLHVPTEPVLAPTRRWVAPIGGVDVTPVIWLGLASLLRELLVGQQGLLTMAIR
;
A
#
# COMPACT_ATOMS: atom_id res chain seq x y z
N MET A 1 -20.10 3.26 -28.77
CA MET A 1 -19.77 1.93 -28.20
C MET A 1 -18.63 2.01 -27.18
N ALA A 2 -17.43 2.48 -27.55
CA ALA A 2 -16.25 2.52 -26.66
C ALA A 2 -16.43 3.35 -25.38
N LEU A 3 -17.06 4.53 -25.47
CA LEU A 3 -17.30 5.41 -24.30
C LEU A 3 -18.21 4.74 -23.24
N LEU A 4 -19.22 3.97 -23.68
CA LEU A 4 -20.13 3.24 -22.80
C LEU A 4 -19.44 2.07 -22.09
N VAL A 5 -18.45 1.45 -22.73
CA VAL A 5 -17.65 0.38 -22.12
C VAL A 5 -16.74 0.97 -21.03
N LEU A 6 -16.09 2.10 -21.32
CA LEU A 6 -15.21 2.78 -20.37
C LEU A 6 -15.96 3.22 -19.11
N ALA A 7 -17.15 3.81 -19.27
CA ALA A 7 -18.00 4.24 -18.16
C ALA A 7 -18.41 3.06 -17.25
N LYS A 8 -18.66 1.88 -17.81
CA LYS A 8 -18.99 0.67 -17.02
C LYS A 8 -17.78 0.05 -16.32
N ALA A 9 -16.57 0.27 -16.82
CA ALA A 9 -15.34 -0.23 -16.21
C ALA A 9 -14.89 0.62 -15.01
N LEU A 10 -15.25 1.90 -14.98
CA LEU A 10 -14.77 2.86 -13.99
C LEU A 10 -15.12 2.50 -12.52
N PRO A 11 -16.36 2.04 -12.19
CA PRO A 11 -16.69 1.61 -10.83
C PRO A 11 -15.90 0.38 -10.37
N TRP A 12 -15.66 -0.57 -11.28
CA TRP A 12 -14.83 -1.74 -10.99
C TRP A 12 -13.38 -1.35 -10.73
N LEU A 13 -12.83 -0.42 -11.51
CA LEU A 13 -11.51 0.12 -11.29
C LEU A 13 -11.41 0.81 -9.93
N HIS A 14 -12.39 1.64 -9.57
CA HIS A 14 -12.45 2.32 -8.27
C HIS A 14 -12.47 1.33 -7.11
N LEU A 15 -13.33 0.30 -7.18
CA LEU A 15 -13.42 -0.75 -6.16
C LEU A 15 -12.10 -1.52 -6.01
N LEU A 16 -11.56 -2.02 -7.11
CA LEU A 16 -10.35 -2.84 -7.10
C LEU A 16 -9.14 -2.03 -6.60
N LEU A 17 -8.99 -0.79 -7.07
CA LEU A 17 -7.91 0.08 -6.63
C LEU A 17 -8.06 0.44 -5.15
N GLY A 18 -9.27 0.73 -4.69
CA GLY A 18 -9.54 1.01 -3.28
C GLY A 18 -9.23 -0.16 -2.36
N LEU A 19 -9.63 -1.37 -2.73
CA LEU A 19 -9.29 -2.59 -1.99
C LEU A 19 -7.79 -2.87 -2.01
N ALA A 20 -7.13 -2.71 -3.17
CA ALA A 20 -5.70 -2.94 -3.31
C ALA A 20 -4.89 -1.97 -2.44
N LEU A 21 -5.20 -0.67 -2.48
CA LEU A 21 -4.51 0.34 -1.66
C LEU A 21 -4.78 0.12 -0.17
N ALA A 22 -6.02 -0.21 0.22
CA ALA A 22 -6.34 -0.51 1.61
C ALA A 22 -5.59 -1.76 2.13
N ALA A 23 -5.54 -2.82 1.34
CA ALA A 23 -4.78 -4.02 1.67
C ALA A 23 -3.28 -3.70 1.79
N TRP A 24 -2.72 -2.90 0.88
CA TRP A 24 -1.32 -2.53 0.92
C TRP A 24 -0.97 -1.65 2.12
N SER A 25 -1.84 -0.70 2.48
CA SER A 25 -1.74 0.04 3.75
C SER A 25 -1.72 -0.90 4.96
N LEU A 26 -2.60 -1.91 4.98
CA LEU A 26 -2.63 -2.89 6.07
C LEU A 26 -1.34 -3.73 6.14
N LEU A 27 -0.78 -4.12 4.98
CA LEU A 27 0.50 -4.81 4.92
C LEU A 27 1.62 -3.95 5.52
N PHE A 28 1.67 -2.65 5.20
CA PHE A 28 2.66 -1.75 5.82
C PHE A 28 2.42 -1.56 7.31
N LEU A 29 1.16 -1.48 7.75
CA LEU A 29 0.85 -1.41 9.18
C LEU A 29 1.42 -2.62 9.93
N PHE A 30 1.22 -3.83 9.41
CA PHE A 30 1.84 -5.02 10.00
C PHE A 30 3.36 -5.01 9.89
N ARG A 31 3.93 -4.55 8.77
CA ARG A 31 5.39 -4.39 8.63
C ARG A 31 5.96 -3.47 9.70
N ILE A 32 5.31 -2.35 10.02
CA ILE A 32 5.71 -1.44 11.11
C ILE A 32 5.77 -2.21 12.42
N VAL A 33 4.70 -2.92 12.78
CA VAL A 33 4.68 -3.70 14.02
C VAL A 33 5.81 -4.72 14.07
N LEU A 34 6.05 -5.43 12.96
CA LEU A 34 7.08 -6.47 12.89
C LEU A 34 8.51 -5.91 12.91
N THR A 35 8.72 -4.63 12.62
CA THR A 35 10.04 -4.01 12.75
C THR A 35 10.55 -3.97 14.21
N TRP A 36 9.64 -4.05 15.19
CA TRP A 36 10.00 -4.16 16.61
C TRP A 36 10.37 -5.58 17.05
N TYR A 37 10.15 -6.58 16.20
CA TYR A 37 10.40 -8.00 16.49
C TYR A 37 11.44 -8.58 15.52
N PRO A 38 12.72 -8.17 15.59
CA PRO A 38 13.76 -8.55 14.62
C PRO A 38 14.04 -10.06 14.56
N GLN A 39 13.67 -10.82 15.59
CA GLN A 39 13.75 -12.28 15.61
C GLN A 39 12.78 -12.99 14.64
N VAL A 40 11.78 -12.29 14.10
CA VAL A 40 10.81 -12.87 13.16
C VAL A 40 11.41 -12.92 11.75
N ASP A 41 11.59 -14.12 11.22
CA ASP A 41 12.01 -14.31 9.82
C ASP A 41 10.85 -14.09 8.85
N LEU A 42 10.81 -12.90 8.26
CA LEU A 42 9.79 -12.48 7.29
C LEU A 42 9.80 -13.29 5.98
N GLN A 43 10.87 -14.01 5.69
CA GLN A 43 10.97 -14.84 4.47
C GLN A 43 10.43 -16.26 4.65
N ARG A 44 9.98 -16.64 5.86
CA ARG A 44 9.49 -17.99 6.16
C ARG A 44 8.02 -18.03 6.52
N GLY A 45 7.38 -19.15 6.19
CA GLY A 45 6.00 -19.45 6.55
C GLY A 45 5.00 -18.39 6.07
N GLY A 46 4.01 -18.09 6.92
CA GLY A 46 2.96 -17.09 6.64
C GLY A 46 3.47 -15.66 6.53
N TRP A 47 4.63 -15.33 7.08
CA TRP A 47 5.18 -13.96 7.03
C TRP A 47 5.56 -13.51 5.62
N ARG A 48 5.76 -14.47 4.69
CA ARG A 48 6.00 -14.18 3.27
C ARG A 48 4.88 -13.36 2.64
N PHE A 49 3.63 -13.52 3.11
CA PHE A 49 2.50 -12.72 2.64
C PHE A 49 2.64 -11.24 2.97
N LEU A 50 3.35 -10.89 4.04
CA LEU A 50 3.66 -9.49 4.38
C LEU A 50 4.93 -9.03 3.67
N HIS A 51 5.93 -9.89 3.57
CA HIS A 51 7.23 -9.56 2.98
C HIS A 51 7.16 -9.33 1.48
N VAL A 52 6.72 -10.33 0.71
CA VAL A 52 6.78 -10.33 -0.76
C VAL A 52 6.11 -9.09 -1.40
N PRO A 53 4.90 -8.67 -1.02
CA PRO A 53 4.25 -7.52 -1.65
C PRO A 53 4.79 -6.15 -1.19
N THR A 54 5.53 -6.08 -0.09
CA THR A 54 6.06 -4.80 0.45
C THR A 54 7.54 -4.61 0.12
N GLU A 55 8.30 -5.70 0.04
CA GLU A 55 9.75 -5.64 -0.13
C GLU A 55 10.25 -4.95 -1.42
N PRO A 56 9.59 -5.06 -2.59
CA PRO A 56 10.03 -4.38 -3.80
C PRO A 56 10.14 -2.86 -3.66
N VAL A 57 9.34 -2.27 -2.76
CA VAL A 57 9.42 -0.83 -2.47
C VAL A 57 10.24 -0.51 -1.23
N LEU A 58 10.22 -1.38 -0.21
CA LEU A 58 10.98 -1.14 1.02
C LEU A 58 12.49 -1.31 0.80
N ALA A 59 12.93 -2.34 0.07
CA ALA A 59 14.34 -2.61 -0.19
C ALA A 59 15.08 -1.43 -0.83
N PRO A 60 14.57 -0.76 -1.89
CA PRO A 60 15.20 0.44 -2.41
C PRO A 60 15.08 1.64 -1.47
N THR A 61 13.96 1.83 -0.76
CA THR A 61 13.80 2.97 0.18
C THR A 61 14.81 2.91 1.33
N ARG A 62 15.13 1.71 1.85
CA ARG A 62 16.16 1.53 2.91
C ARG A 62 17.57 1.92 2.50
N ARG A 63 17.85 2.07 1.20
CA ARG A 63 19.14 2.60 0.71
C ARG A 63 19.30 4.10 0.98
N TRP A 64 18.19 4.81 1.08
CA TRP A 64 18.15 6.26 1.27
C TRP A 64 17.77 6.65 2.70
N VAL A 65 16.97 5.80 3.35
CA VAL A 65 16.46 6.04 4.70
C VAL A 65 17.08 5.03 5.65
N ALA A 66 18.00 5.51 6.48
CA ALA A 66 18.62 4.69 7.51
C ALA A 66 17.61 4.30 8.60
N PRO A 67 17.75 3.11 9.20
CA PRO A 67 16.98 2.74 10.39
C PRO A 67 17.21 3.72 11.55
N ILE A 68 16.16 4.02 12.31
CA ILE A 68 16.22 4.91 13.47
C ILE A 68 16.13 4.05 14.73
N GLY A 69 17.16 4.08 15.58
CA GLY A 69 17.22 3.24 16.78
C GLY A 69 17.18 1.74 16.48
N GLY A 70 17.68 1.32 15.31
CA GLY A 70 17.64 -0.08 14.86
C GLY A 70 16.30 -0.54 14.29
N VAL A 71 15.29 0.35 14.24
CA VAL A 71 13.96 0.06 13.70
C VAL A 71 13.86 0.59 12.26
N ASP A 72 13.38 -0.26 11.36
CA ASP A 72 13.12 0.12 9.96
C ASP A 72 11.89 1.03 9.88
N VAL A 73 12.11 2.32 9.59
CA VAL A 73 11.04 3.33 9.48
C VAL A 73 10.43 3.41 8.07
N THR A 74 11.01 2.72 7.08
CA THR A 74 10.54 2.80 5.69
C THR A 74 9.09 2.35 5.48
N PRO A 75 8.53 1.36 6.22
CA PRO A 75 7.12 1.02 6.13
C PRO A 75 6.17 2.15 6.54
N VAL A 76 6.58 3.03 7.46
CA VAL A 76 5.78 4.20 7.88
C VAL A 76 5.62 5.18 6.74
N ILE A 77 6.70 5.44 6.00
CA ILE A 77 6.70 6.33 4.82
C ILE A 77 5.71 5.80 3.79
N TRP A 78 5.79 4.50 3.49
CA TRP A 78 4.91 3.88 2.50
C TRP A 78 3.45 3.76 2.98
N LEU A 79 3.20 3.57 4.27
CA LEU A 79 1.84 3.68 4.83
C LEU A 79 1.26 5.07 4.59
N GLY A 80 2.03 6.13 4.85
CA GLY A 80 1.64 7.51 4.59
C GLY A 80 1.37 7.77 3.10
N LEU A 81 2.28 7.35 2.22
CA LEU A 81 2.12 7.49 0.77
C LEU A 81 0.92 6.71 0.23
N ALA A 82 0.72 5.46 0.65
CA ALA A 82 -0.44 4.67 0.26
C ALA A 82 -1.75 5.30 0.72
N SER A 83 -1.78 5.88 1.93
CA SER A 83 -2.94 6.58 2.46
C SER A 83 -3.25 7.85 1.68
N LEU A 84 -2.23 8.64 1.34
CA LEU A 84 -2.37 9.81 0.48
C LEU A 84 -2.89 9.45 -0.91
N LEU A 85 -2.30 8.44 -1.56
CA LEU A 85 -2.75 7.95 -2.86
C LEU A 85 -4.19 7.46 -2.81
N ARG A 86 -4.58 6.75 -1.74
CA ARG A 86 -5.95 6.30 -1.55
C ARG A 86 -6.92 7.47 -1.44
N GLU A 87 -6.60 8.49 -0.66
CA GLU A 87 -7.48 9.66 -0.54
C GLU A 87 -7.59 10.42 -1.87
N LEU A 88 -6.46 10.68 -2.54
CA LEU A 88 -6.44 11.42 -3.81
C LEU A 88 -7.12 10.67 -4.96
N LEU A 89 -7.03 9.34 -5.01
CA LEU A 89 -7.57 8.56 -6.14
C LEU A 89 -9.00 8.07 -5.89
N VAL A 90 -9.29 7.54 -4.71
CA VAL A 90 -10.53 6.82 -4.40
C VAL A 90 -11.23 7.29 -3.12
N GLY A 91 -10.68 8.32 -2.45
CA GLY A 91 -11.24 8.92 -1.23
C GLY A 91 -12.57 9.64 -1.48
N GLN A 92 -13.07 10.32 -0.44
CA GLN A 92 -14.33 11.07 -0.55
C GLN A 92 -14.24 12.17 -1.62
N GLN A 93 -13.06 12.79 -1.73
CA GLN A 93 -12.72 13.79 -2.74
C GLN A 93 -11.82 13.22 -3.85
N GLY A 94 -11.74 11.89 -3.98
CA GLY A 94 -10.83 11.24 -4.91
C GLY A 94 -11.22 11.43 -6.38
N LEU A 95 -10.22 11.53 -7.27
CA LEU A 95 -10.43 11.76 -8.71
C LEU A 95 -11.37 10.74 -9.36
N LEU A 96 -11.22 9.45 -9.03
CA LEU A 96 -12.09 8.40 -9.57
C LEU A 96 -13.49 8.46 -8.97
N THR A 97 -13.61 8.85 -7.69
CA THR A 97 -14.91 9.06 -7.04
C THR A 97 -15.68 10.20 -7.72
N MET A 98 -15.00 11.30 -8.04
CA MET A 98 -15.58 12.43 -8.77
C MET A 98 -15.96 12.07 -10.20
N ALA A 99 -15.20 11.20 -10.87
CA ALA A 99 -15.48 10.80 -12.25
C ALA A 99 -16.63 9.78 -12.39
N ILE A 100 -17.01 9.10 -11.30
CA ILE A 100 -18.11 8.12 -11.28
C ILE A 100 -19.46 8.76 -10.94
N ARG A 101 -19.46 9.85 -10.17
CA ARG A 101 -20.67 10.58 -9.76
C ARG A 101 -21.12 11.57 -10.83
#